data_AF-Q064C5-F1
#
_entry.id   AF-Q064C5-F1
#
_cell.length_a   1.000
_cell.length_b   1.000
_cell.length_c   1.000
_cell.angle_alpha   90.00
_cell.angle_beta   90.00
_cell.angle_gamma   90.00
#
_symmetry.space_group_name_H-M   'P 1'
#
loop_
_entity.id
_entity.type
_entity.pdbx_description
1 polymer ?
#
loop_
_entity_poly.entity_id
_entity_poly.type
_entity_poly.pdbx_seq_one_letter_code
_entity_poly.pdbx_strand_id
1 'polypeptide(L)'
;MTRAKTKASKIKAWKKDISGLSYEEATQALDLILEELQSDSVPIADLQNRVLHGEVVLEHCEALLKTVEQAVLQLDPESMIETNNLNESTTTVESSNA
;
A
#
# COMPACT_ATOMS: atom_id res chain seq x y z
N MET A 1 -14.78 25.70 22.63
CA MET A 1 -14.67 25.20 21.24
C MET A 1 -15.63 24.05 21.04
N THR A 2 -16.36 23.97 19.93
CA THR A 2 -17.37 22.92 19.69
C THR A 2 -16.74 21.55 19.42
N ARG A 3 -17.37 20.46 19.91
CA ARG A 3 -16.90 19.06 19.82
C ARG A 3 -16.54 18.61 18.39
N ALA A 4 -17.25 19.12 17.38
CA ALA A 4 -16.98 18.85 15.96
C ALA A 4 -15.62 19.41 15.47
N LYS A 5 -15.22 20.59 15.96
CA LYS A 5 -13.94 21.22 15.60
C LYS A 5 -12.75 20.42 16.14
N THR A 6 -12.93 19.78 17.29
CA THR A 6 -11.94 18.87 17.89
C THR A 6 -11.79 17.58 17.09
N LYS A 7 -12.89 16.96 16.65
CA LYS A 7 -12.87 15.75 15.80
C LYS A 7 -12.14 15.99 14.48
N ALA A 8 -12.48 17.08 13.78
CA ALA A 8 -11.84 17.42 12.51
C ALA A 8 -10.33 17.68 12.66
N SER A 9 -9.91 18.31 13.77
CA SER A 9 -8.49 18.52 14.04
C SER A 9 -7.73 17.22 14.28
N LYS A 10 -8.33 16.26 14.99
CA LYS A 10 -7.74 14.92 15.20
C LYS A 10 -7.58 14.15 13.87
N ILE A 11 -8.63 14.11 13.05
CA ILE A 11 -8.57 13.47 11.73
C ILE A 11 -7.44 14.08 10.88
N LYS A 12 -7.31 15.41 10.89
CA LYS A 12 -6.24 16.09 10.16
C LYS A 12 -4.84 15.72 10.66
N ALA A 13 -4.68 15.57 11.97
CA ALA A 13 -3.41 15.13 12.56
C ALA A 13 -3.09 13.70 12.11
N TRP A 14 -4.03 12.76 12.25
CA TRP A 14 -3.83 11.37 11.83
C TRP A 14 -3.54 11.24 10.35
N LYS A 15 -4.26 11.95 9.48
CA LYS A 15 -3.97 11.99 8.03
C LYS A 15 -2.55 12.48 7.75
N LYS A 16 -2.03 13.42 8.53
CA LYS A 16 -0.65 13.90 8.42
C LYS A 16 0.33 12.81 8.87
N ASP A 17 0.07 12.18 10.01
CA ASP A 17 0.93 11.17 10.61
C ASP A 17 1.09 9.95 9.69
N ILE A 18 0.03 9.53 9.00
CA ILE A 18 0.07 8.35 8.12
C ILE A 18 0.50 8.65 6.68
N SER A 19 0.56 9.94 6.28
CA SER A 19 0.75 10.33 4.87
C SER A 19 2.03 9.80 4.22
N GLY A 20 3.05 9.49 5.02
CA GLY A 20 4.33 8.94 4.56
C GLY A 20 4.46 7.42 4.72
N LEU A 21 3.45 6.74 5.27
CA LEU A 21 3.52 5.30 5.49
C LEU A 21 3.36 4.54 4.18
N SER A 22 4.20 3.52 4.02
CA SER A 22 4.00 2.46 3.04
C SER A 22 2.77 1.62 3.38
N TYR A 23 2.35 0.76 2.44
CA TYR A 23 1.20 -0.12 2.65
C TYR A 23 1.42 -1.07 3.84
N GLU A 24 2.64 -1.59 3.98
CA GLU A 24 3.01 -2.49 5.07
C GLU A 24 2.94 -1.78 6.42
N GLU A 25 3.54 -0.58 6.53
CA GLU A 25 3.52 0.20 7.76
C GLU A 25 2.10 0.66 8.14
N ALA A 26 1.28 1.03 7.16
CA ALA A 26 -0.11 1.41 7.39
C ALA A 26 -0.94 0.20 7.86
N THR A 27 -0.67 -1.00 7.32
CA THR A 27 -1.32 -2.24 7.78
C THR A 27 -0.91 -2.58 9.21
N GLN A 28 0.37 -2.48 9.55
CA GLN A 28 0.85 -2.67 10.93
C GLN A 28 0.21 -1.67 11.89
N ALA A 29 0.06 -0.40 11.49
CA ALA A 29 -0.63 0.59 12.29
C ALA A 29 -2.11 0.24 12.50
N LEU A 30 -2.78 -0.34 11.49
CA LEU A 30 -4.16 -0.80 11.60
C LEU A 30 -4.27 -2.00 12.57
N ASP A 31 -3.34 -2.95 12.51
CA ASP A 31 -3.31 -4.11 13.41
C ASP A 31 -3.20 -3.68 14.88
N LEU A 32 -2.35 -2.69 15.18
CA LEU A 32 -2.24 -2.13 16.53
C LEU A 32 -3.56 -1.50 16.98
N ILE A 33 -4.25 -0.76 16.10
CA ILE A 33 -5.56 -0.16 16.42
C ILE A 33 -6.60 -1.26 16.68
N LEU A 34 -6.56 -2.36 15.91
CA LEU A 34 -7.46 -3.49 16.10
C LEU A 34 -7.20 -4.22 17.42
N GLU A 35 -5.94 -4.43 17.80
CA GLU A 35 -5.57 -5.02 19.09
C GLU A 35 -6.10 -4.16 20.25
N GLU A 36 -5.98 -2.84 20.15
CA GLU A 36 -6.54 -1.93 21.14
C GLU A 36 -8.07 -1.98 21.18
N LEU A 37 -8.75 -2.07 20.03
CA LEU A 37 -10.21 -2.17 19.96
C LEU A 37 -10.76 -3.49 20.52
N GLN A 38 -9.98 -4.56 20.40
CA GLN A 38 -10.32 -5.89 20.93
C GLN A 38 -10.00 -6.02 22.42
N SER A 39 -9.29 -5.06 23.01
CA SER A 39 -8.98 -5.06 24.43
C SER A 39 -10.19 -4.65 25.26
N ASP A 40 -10.56 -5.51 26.22
CA ASP A 40 -11.64 -5.26 27.20
C ASP A 40 -11.36 -4.08 28.15
N SER A 41 -10.17 -3.48 28.06
CA SER A 41 -9.71 -2.39 28.94
C SER A 41 -9.98 -0.99 28.41
N VAL A 42 -10.44 -0.84 27.15
CA VAL A 42 -10.62 0.48 26.54
C VAL A 42 -11.97 1.10 26.95
N PRO A 43 -12.00 2.31 27.53
CA PRO A 43 -13.23 3.01 27.82
C PRO A 43 -14.05 3.27 26.54
N ILE A 44 -15.39 3.14 26.62
CA ILE A 44 -16.30 3.38 25.49
C ILE A 44 -16.10 4.77 24.85
N ALA A 45 -15.77 5.78 25.65
CA ALA A 45 -15.51 7.13 25.16
C ALA A 45 -14.29 7.19 24.22
N ASP A 46 -13.34 6.28 24.37
CA ASP A 46 -12.13 6.18 23.57
C ASP A 46 -12.29 5.23 22.37
N LEU A 47 -13.16 4.22 22.47
CA LEU A 47 -13.49 3.31 21.35
C LEU A 47 -13.90 4.08 20.10
N GLN A 48 -14.76 5.10 20.23
CA GLN A 48 -15.21 5.88 19.07
C GLN A 48 -14.05 6.63 18.39
N ASN A 49 -13.06 7.10 19.15
CA ASN A 49 -11.88 7.75 18.56
C ASN A 49 -10.97 6.72 17.88
N ARG A 50 -10.83 5.52 18.45
CA ARG A 50 -10.02 4.43 17.87
C ARG A 50 -10.61 3.92 16.56
N VAL A 51 -11.92 3.71 16.51
CA VAL A 51 -12.63 3.35 15.26
C VAL A 51 -12.37 4.41 14.18
N LEU A 52 -12.56 5.70 14.51
CA LEU A 52 -12.32 6.78 13.57
C LEU A 52 -10.85 6.85 13.11
N HIS A 53 -9.90 6.55 14.00
CA HIS A 53 -8.49 6.49 13.63
C HIS A 53 -8.22 5.34 12.66
N GLY A 54 -8.79 4.15 12.94
CA GLY A 54 -8.72 3.00 12.05
C GLY A 54 -9.31 3.29 10.66
N GLU A 55 -10.45 3.97 10.58
CA GLU A 55 -11.04 4.42 9.31
C GLU A 55 -10.08 5.30 8.51
N VAL A 56 -9.35 6.20 9.17
CA VAL A 56 -8.36 7.08 8.52
C VAL A 56 -7.16 6.29 8.00
N VAL A 57 -6.66 5.31 8.76
CA VAL A 57 -5.57 4.43 8.32
C VAL A 57 -6.03 3.56 7.14
N LEU A 58 -7.23 2.99 7.21
CA LEU A 58 -7.81 2.17 6.16
C LEU A 58 -7.96 2.95 4.84
N GLU A 59 -8.45 4.20 4.90
CA GLU A 59 -8.57 5.08 3.73
C GLU A 59 -7.21 5.27 3.02
N HIS A 60 -6.11 5.36 3.78
CA HIS A 60 -4.76 5.46 3.23
C HIS A 60 -4.29 4.15 2.59
N CYS A 61 -4.54 3.00 3.22
CA CYS A 61 -4.26 1.69 2.64
C CYS A 61 -4.97 1.51 1.29
N GLU A 62 -6.26 1.84 1.22
CA GLU A 62 -7.05 1.77 -0.01
C GLU A 62 -6.49 2.68 -1.11
N ALA A 63 -6.05 3.90 -0.76
CA ALA A 63 -5.45 4.83 -1.71
C ALA A 63 -4.12 4.30 -2.29
N LEU A 64 -3.29 3.65 -1.46
CA LEU A 64 -2.05 3.01 -1.90
C LEU A 64 -2.34 1.85 -2.86
N LEU A 65 -3.28 0.97 -2.51
CA LEU A 65 -3.68 -0.16 -3.37
C LEU A 65 -4.21 0.32 -4.71
N LYS A 66 -5.05 1.36 -4.71
CA LYS A 66 -5.59 1.95 -5.94
C LYS A 66 -4.48 2.55 -6.82
N THR A 67 -3.44 3.11 -6.21
CA THR A 67 -2.28 3.62 -6.95
C THR A 67 -1.53 2.48 -7.65
N VAL A 68 -1.34 1.36 -6.96
CA VAL A 68 -0.69 0.16 -7.54
C VAL A 68 -1.55 -0.46 -8.63
N GLU A 69 -2.86 -0.63 -8.40
CA GLU A 69 -3.82 -1.11 -9.41
C GLU A 69 -3.73 -0.27 -10.68
N GLN A 70 -3.78 1.06 -10.54
CA GLN A 70 -3.72 1.99 -11.65
C GLN A 70 -2.35 1.98 -12.36
N ALA A 71 -1.26 1.68 -11.66
CA ALA A 71 0.05 1.50 -12.26
C ALA A 71 0.08 0.22 -13.11
N VAL A 72 -0.45 -0.89 -12.58
CA VAL A 72 -0.54 -2.18 -13.30
C VAL A 72 -1.40 -2.05 -14.56
N LEU A 73 -2.56 -1.39 -14.49
CA LEU A 73 -3.43 -1.16 -15.63
C LEU A 73 -2.80 -0.31 -16.74
N GLN A 74 -1.80 0.51 -16.41
CA GLN A 74 -1.07 1.36 -17.36
C GLN A 74 0.21 0.71 -17.88
N LEU A 75 0.58 -0.47 -17.39
CA LEU A 75 1.74 -1.18 -17.92
C LEU A 75 1.48 -1.57 -19.38
N ASP A 76 2.40 -1.20 -20.25
CA ASP A 76 2.42 -1.65 -21.64
C ASP A 76 2.89 -3.12 -21.66
N PRO A 77 2.05 -4.07 -22.13
CA PRO A 77 2.43 -5.47 -22.22
C PRO A 77 3.71 -5.72 -23.04
N GLU A 78 4.00 -4.88 -24.04
CA GLU A 78 5.20 -5.03 -24.87
C GLU A 78 6.48 -4.64 -24.12
N SER A 79 6.38 -3.76 -23.12
CA SER A 79 7.50 -3.37 -22.25
C SER A 79 7.92 -4.46 -21.24
N MET A 80 7.08 -5.47 -21.06
CA MET A 80 7.28 -6.59 -20.11
C MET A 80 7.91 -7.82 -20.78
N ILE A 81 8.15 -7.79 -22.10
CA ILE A 81 8.83 -8.87 -22.80
C ILE A 81 10.32 -8.77 -22.48
N GLU A 82 10.80 -9.63 -21.56
CA GLU A 82 12.23 -9.90 -21.43
C GLU A 82 12.74 -10.38 -22.78
N THR A 83 13.44 -9.51 -23.50
CA THR A 83 14.20 -9.89 -24.69
C THR A 83 15.43 -10.67 -24.26
N ASN A 84 15.21 -11.93 -23.87
CA ASN A 84 16.27 -12.94 -23.85
C ASN A 84 16.71 -13.16 -25.29
N ASN A 85 17.56 -12.26 -25.79
CA ASN A 85 18.36 -12.48 -26.99
C ASN A 85 19.34 -13.61 -26.68
N LEU A 86 18.85 -14.85 -26.77
CA LEU A 86 19.68 -16.00 -27.01
C LEU A 86 20.26 -15.78 -28.41
N ASN A 87 21.42 -15.11 -28.45
CA ASN A 87 22.37 -15.20 -29.54
C ASN A 87 22.78 -16.67 -29.65
N GLU A 88 21.96 -17.48 -30.34
CA GLU A 88 22.39 -18.74 -30.90
C GLU A 88 23.51 -18.41 -31.89
N SER A 89 24.73 -18.35 -31.38
CA SER A 89 25.93 -18.56 -32.18
C SER A 89 25.86 -20.00 -32.68
N THR A 90 25.12 -20.22 -33.77
CA THR A 90 25.16 -21.48 -34.52
C THR A 90 26.55 -21.58 -35.12
N THR A 91 27.45 -22.15 -34.32
CA THR A 91 28.72 -22.68 -34.78
C THR A 91 28.38 -24.03 -35.39
N THR A 92 28.24 -24.09 -36.72
CA THR A 92 28.19 -25.37 -37.43
C THR A 92 29.10 -25.31 -38.66
N VAL A 93 30.37 -25.63 -38.37
CA VAL A 93 31.28 -26.50 -39.13
C VAL A 93 31.09 -26.62 -40.65
N GLU A 94 32.05 -26.05 -41.36
CA GLU A 94 32.94 -26.77 -42.30
C GLU A 94 32.28 -27.79 -43.26
N SER A 95 31.98 -27.33 -44.47
CA SER A 95 32.07 -28.18 -45.66
C SER A 95 32.69 -27.38 -46.80
N SER A 96 34.01 -27.27 -46.72
CA SER A 96 34.85 -27.00 -47.88
C SER A 96 36.08 -27.88 -47.74
N ASN A 97 36.08 -29.03 -48.42
CA ASN A 97 37.30 -29.56 -49.02
C ASN A 97 36.99 -30.62 -50.08
N ALA A 98 37.48 -30.30 -51.28
CA ALA A 98 37.87 -31.14 -52.43
C ALA A 98 36.83 -32.08 -53.05
#